data_AF-A0A5M3XPP7-F1
#
_entry.id   AF-A0A5M3XPP7-F1
#
_cell.length_a   1.000
_cell.length_b   1.000
_cell.length_c   1.000
_cell.angle_alpha   90.00
_cell.angle_beta   90.00
_cell.angle_gamma   90.00
#
_symmetry.space_group_name_H-M   'P 1'
#
loop_
_entity.id
_entity.type
_entity.pdbx_description
1 polymer ?
#
loop_
_entity_poly.entity_id
_entity_poly.type
_entity_poly.pdbx_seq_one_letter_code
_entity_poly.pdbx_strand_id
1 'polypeptide(L)'
;MAKGNAGWAPAILILLGVVGLAGIADQTGATGARIIFVVVTCLAVAGVIYLVKSGYFRRIPSGVNYILAIEREHVRNSVHLVLDPTLTADEHLAVVDGFIPRLLAQGRPHAFHGPYRDRFVEINQLTGESQALLSRAERAAAVIGDSQVKRAGLLDAVANDVVLPQQIWEIARLLRMQSHLQYEQHRAREGVVTAELSAVLEPQQAALQRSVDSVTSRVEGLERYAYRVQEADAALRAREALRNNDKYLALLAHTDDTEGLAQLTSQADVLERTVASSIQEAVEAGQTLSL
;
A
#
# COMPACT_ATOMS: atom_id res chain seq x y z
N MET A 1 -39.51 14.65 7.27
CA MET A 1 -39.99 13.54 6.40
C MET A 1 -39.17 12.29 6.69
N ALA A 2 -39.84 11.14 6.73
CA ALA A 2 -39.50 9.90 7.43
C ALA A 2 -38.06 9.36 7.30
N LYS A 3 -37.37 9.19 8.44
CA LYS A 3 -36.21 8.28 8.55
C LYS A 3 -36.75 6.85 8.56
N GLY A 4 -36.63 6.16 7.43
CA GLY A 4 -37.06 4.76 7.28
C GLY A 4 -36.21 3.83 8.15
N ASN A 5 -36.82 3.23 9.17
CA ASN A 5 -36.28 2.19 10.04
C ASN A 5 -36.11 0.83 9.31
N ALA A 6 -35.45 0.82 8.14
CA ALA A 6 -35.31 -0.39 7.32
C ALA A 6 -34.26 -1.39 7.84
N GLY A 7 -33.47 -1.05 8.85
CA GLY A 7 -32.40 -1.90 9.39
C GLY A 7 -32.86 -3.09 10.26
N TRP A 8 -34.13 -3.12 10.69
CA TRP A 8 -34.62 -4.13 11.64
C TRP A 8 -35.42 -5.26 10.96
N ALA A 9 -35.77 -5.11 9.68
CA ALA A 9 -36.57 -6.10 8.95
C ALA A 9 -36.03 -7.54 9.01
N PRO A 10 -34.72 -7.80 8.84
CA PRO A 10 -34.20 -9.19 8.92
C PRO A 10 -34.17 -9.72 10.36
N ALA A 11 -33.91 -8.87 11.36
CA ALA A 11 -33.94 -9.28 12.77
C ALA A 11 -35.38 -9.63 13.21
N ILE A 12 -36.38 -8.89 12.74
CA ILE A 12 -37.79 -9.15 13.02
C ILE A 12 -38.26 -10.45 12.33
N LEU A 13 -37.82 -10.72 11.10
CA LEU A 13 -38.13 -11.97 10.38
C LEU A 13 -37.52 -13.22 11.04
N ILE A 14 -36.28 -13.12 11.54
CA ILE A 14 -35.64 -14.21 12.29
C ILE A 14 -36.37 -14.45 13.62
N LEU A 15 -36.74 -13.38 14.33
CA LEU A 15 -37.47 -13.49 15.59
C LEU A 15 -38.88 -14.08 15.39
N LEU A 16 -39.59 -13.69 14.32
CA LEU A 16 -40.88 -14.26 13.95
C LEU A 16 -40.77 -15.72 13.52
N GLY A 17 -39.71 -16.11 12.81
CA GLY A 17 -39.45 -17.51 12.43
C GLY A 17 -39.22 -18.42 13.65
N VAL A 18 -38.52 -17.92 14.68
CA VAL A 18 -38.29 -18.63 15.94
C VAL A 18 -39.59 -18.78 16.75
N VAL A 19 -40.43 -17.74 16.79
CA VAL A 19 -41.74 -17.78 17.49
C VAL A 19 -42.73 -18.72 16.77
N GLY A 20 -42.73 -18.73 15.44
CA GLY A 20 -43.59 -19.63 14.65
C GLY A 20 -43.24 -21.12 14.84
N LEU A 21 -41.95 -21.44 14.94
CA LEU A 21 -41.50 -22.82 15.21
C LEU A 21 -41.77 -23.26 16.66
N ALA A 22 -41.77 -22.34 17.63
CA ALA A 22 -42.11 -22.63 19.02
C ALA A 22 -43.56 -23.09 19.19
N GLY A 23 -44.48 -22.52 18.41
CA GLY A 23 -45.91 -22.91 18.45
C GLY A 23 -46.19 -24.31 17.92
N ILE A 24 -45.34 -24.83 17.01
CA ILE A 24 -45.50 -26.17 16.41
C ILE A 24 -44.92 -27.25 17.33
N ALA A 25 -43.84 -26.96 18.06
CA ALA A 25 -43.18 -27.92 18.94
C ALA A 25 -44.01 -28.28 20.19
N ASP A 26 -44.89 -27.40 20.67
CA ASP A 26 -45.65 -27.62 21.90
C ASP A 26 -46.77 -28.68 21.76
N GLN A 27 -47.14 -29.07 20.53
CA GLN A 27 -48.13 -30.12 20.28
C GLN A 27 -47.59 -31.56 20.43
N THR A 28 -46.27 -31.76 20.50
CA THR A 28 -45.69 -33.12 20.37
C THR A 28 -45.33 -33.82 21.68
N GLY A 29 -45.57 -33.21 22.84
CA GLY A 29 -45.53 -33.87 24.16
C GLY A 29 -44.19 -34.48 24.63
N ALA A 30 -43.14 -34.48 23.81
CA ALA A 30 -41.86 -35.08 24.14
C ALA A 30 -40.96 -34.08 24.89
N THR A 31 -40.71 -34.35 26.17
CA THR A 31 -39.85 -33.56 27.06
C THR A 31 -38.43 -33.34 26.51
N GLY A 32 -37.90 -34.30 25.74
CA GLY A 32 -36.59 -34.19 25.09
C GLY A 32 -36.55 -33.13 23.96
N ALA A 33 -37.65 -32.96 23.22
CA ALA A 33 -37.72 -31.98 22.13
C ALA A 33 -37.72 -30.53 22.65
N ARG A 34 -38.30 -30.30 23.83
CA ARG A 34 -38.34 -28.98 24.47
C ARG A 34 -36.94 -28.48 24.87
N ILE A 35 -36.08 -29.36 25.38
CA ILE A 35 -34.73 -28.99 25.82
C ILE A 35 -33.86 -28.58 24.61
N ILE A 36 -33.89 -29.38 23.54
CA ILE A 36 -33.13 -29.07 22.31
C ILE A 36 -33.60 -27.74 21.72
N PHE A 37 -34.91 -27.48 21.73
CA PHE A 37 -35.47 -26.23 21.20
C PHE A 37 -35.03 -25.00 21.99
N VAL A 38 -35.02 -25.07 23.34
CA VAL A 38 -34.53 -23.97 24.19
C VAL A 38 -33.05 -23.68 23.91
N VAL A 39 -32.23 -24.72 23.78
CA VAL A 39 -30.79 -24.55 23.50
C VAL A 39 -30.56 -23.92 22.12
N VAL A 40 -31.24 -24.40 21.09
CA VAL A 40 -31.13 -23.85 19.72
C VAL A 40 -31.60 -22.40 19.68
N THR A 41 -32.68 -22.07 20.39
CA THR A 41 -33.21 -20.70 20.47
C THR A 41 -32.25 -19.77 21.21
N CYS A 42 -31.68 -20.21 22.34
CA CYS A 42 -30.67 -19.44 23.07
C CYS A 42 -29.41 -19.21 22.23
N LEU A 43 -28.94 -20.22 21.48
CA LEU A 43 -27.79 -20.09 20.58
C LEU A 43 -28.08 -19.12 19.42
N ALA A 44 -29.27 -19.17 18.84
CA ALA A 44 -29.68 -18.24 17.78
C ALA A 44 -29.72 -16.79 18.30
N VAL A 45 -30.32 -16.56 19.47
CA VAL A 45 -30.39 -15.23 20.09
C VAL A 45 -28.99 -14.72 20.47
N ALA A 46 -28.14 -15.58 21.05
CA ALA A 46 -26.75 -15.24 21.36
C ALA A 46 -25.94 -14.90 20.11
N GLY A 47 -26.13 -15.65 19.01
CA GLY A 47 -25.51 -15.40 17.71
C GLY A 47 -25.92 -14.06 17.12
N VAL A 48 -27.21 -13.69 17.21
CA VAL A 48 -27.70 -12.38 16.76
C VAL A 48 -27.12 -11.25 17.62
N ILE A 49 -27.10 -11.40 18.95
CA ILE A 49 -26.49 -10.40 19.85
C ILE A 49 -24.99 -10.24 19.55
N TYR A 50 -24.29 -11.35 19.29
CA TYR A 50 -22.89 -11.33 18.89
C TYR A 50 -22.68 -10.62 17.54
N LEU A 51 -23.52 -10.88 16.54
CA LEU A 51 -23.47 -10.21 15.23
C LEU A 51 -23.77 -8.71 15.30
N VAL A 52 -24.70 -8.31 16.17
CA VAL A 52 -25.02 -6.89 16.42
C VAL A 52 -23.88 -6.19 17.16
N LYS A 53 -23.29 -6.85 18.17
CA LYS A 53 -22.22 -6.29 19.00
C LYS A 53 -20.86 -6.26 18.28
N SER A 54 -20.59 -7.21 17.39
CA SER A 54 -19.38 -7.27 16.55
C SER A 54 -19.36 -6.23 15.43
N GLY A 55 -20.43 -5.43 15.28
CA GLY A 55 -20.50 -4.39 14.25
C GLY A 55 -20.64 -4.93 12.83
N TYR A 56 -20.92 -6.23 12.66
CA TYR A 56 -21.08 -6.85 11.34
C TYR A 56 -22.22 -6.20 10.55
N PHE A 57 -23.30 -5.79 11.23
CA PHE A 57 -24.41 -5.06 10.62
C PHE A 57 -24.08 -3.59 10.27
N ARG A 58 -23.06 -2.97 10.88
CA ARG A 58 -22.55 -1.65 10.45
C ARG A 58 -21.75 -1.71 9.15
N ARG A 59 -21.37 -2.91 8.69
CA ARG A 59 -20.60 -3.12 7.46
C ARG A 59 -21.44 -3.41 6.22
N ILE A 60 -22.77 -3.49 6.30
CA ILE A 60 -23.59 -3.48 5.08
C ILE A 60 -23.54 -2.04 4.55
N PRO A 61 -22.82 -1.76 3.45
CA PRO A 61 -22.82 -0.43 2.89
C PRO A 61 -24.24 -0.18 2.39
N SER A 62 -24.86 0.90 2.85
CA SER A 62 -26.00 1.46 2.14
C SER A 62 -25.62 1.66 0.66
N GLY A 63 -26.57 1.60 -0.27
CA GLY A 63 -26.27 1.73 -1.71
C GLY A 63 -25.44 2.98 -2.03
N VAL A 64 -25.62 4.06 -1.26
CA VAL A 64 -24.82 5.29 -1.36
C VAL A 64 -23.35 5.09 -0.96
N ASN A 65 -23.07 4.36 0.13
CA ASN A 65 -21.70 4.09 0.56
C ASN A 65 -20.95 3.17 -0.42
N TYR A 66 -21.66 2.23 -1.04
CA TYR A 66 -21.08 1.35 -2.06
C TYR A 66 -20.68 2.14 -3.32
N ILE A 67 -21.56 3.02 -3.81
CA ILE A 67 -21.25 3.85 -4.99
C ILE A 67 -20.07 4.78 -4.71
N LEU A 68 -20.02 5.40 -3.52
CA LEU A 68 -18.88 6.23 -3.14
C LEU A 68 -17.58 5.44 -3.04
N ALA A 69 -17.61 4.18 -2.58
CA ALA A 69 -16.43 3.33 -2.56
C ALA A 69 -15.92 3.05 -3.98
N ILE A 70 -16.82 2.80 -4.94
CA ILE A 70 -16.45 2.64 -6.36
C ILE A 70 -15.88 3.93 -6.93
N GLU A 71 -16.50 5.09 -6.66
CA GLU A 71 -16.00 6.37 -7.17
C GLU A 71 -14.62 6.71 -6.59
N ARG A 72 -14.38 6.44 -5.31
CA ARG A 72 -13.07 6.60 -4.67
C ARG A 72 -12.02 5.70 -5.29
N GLU A 73 -12.36 4.44 -5.56
CA GLU A 73 -11.47 3.50 -6.22
C GLU A 73 -11.18 3.94 -7.66
N HIS A 74 -12.19 4.44 -8.38
CA HIS A 74 -12.00 5.01 -9.71
C HIS A 74 -11.08 6.22 -9.68
N VAL A 75 -11.20 7.12 -8.69
CA VAL A 75 -10.29 8.26 -8.52
C VAL A 75 -8.87 7.79 -8.24
N ARG A 76 -8.67 6.82 -7.34
CA ARG A 76 -7.33 6.26 -7.04
C ARG A 76 -6.66 5.68 -8.28
N ASN A 77 -7.43 5.06 -9.18
CA ASN A 77 -6.92 4.43 -10.39
C ASN A 77 -6.76 5.41 -11.57
N SER A 78 -7.54 6.50 -11.61
CA SER A 78 -7.51 7.47 -12.73
C SER A 78 -6.63 8.68 -12.43
N VAL A 79 -6.64 9.16 -11.19
CA VAL A 79 -5.81 10.27 -10.72
C VAL A 79 -4.61 9.66 -10.03
N HIS A 80 -3.49 9.61 -10.74
CA HIS A 80 -2.24 9.08 -10.18
C HIS A 80 -1.68 10.13 -9.20
N LEU A 81 -1.86 9.85 -7.90
CA LEU A 81 -1.57 10.76 -6.79
C LEU A 81 -0.47 10.19 -5.90
N VAL A 82 0.53 11.01 -5.58
CA VAL A 82 1.44 10.78 -4.46
C VAL A 82 0.96 11.62 -3.29
N LEU A 83 0.71 10.97 -2.15
CA LEU A 83 0.16 11.60 -0.96
C LEU A 83 1.23 11.73 0.12
N ASP A 84 1.13 12.80 0.90
CA ASP A 84 1.94 12.97 2.10
C ASP A 84 1.67 11.82 3.09
N PRO A 85 2.69 11.01 3.47
CA PRO A 85 2.51 9.84 4.32
C PRO A 85 2.09 10.21 5.75
N THR A 86 2.20 11.48 6.14
CA THR A 86 1.75 11.98 7.44
C THR A 86 0.26 12.30 7.49
N LEU A 87 -0.47 12.14 6.37
CA LEU A 87 -1.92 12.31 6.32
C LEU A 87 -2.63 11.23 7.15
N THR A 88 -3.59 11.64 7.97
CA THR A 88 -4.49 10.68 8.62
C THR A 88 -5.41 10.02 7.60
N ALA A 89 -6.02 8.88 7.95
CA ALA A 89 -6.96 8.19 7.05
C ALA A 89 -8.13 9.09 6.60
N ASP A 90 -8.64 9.94 7.48
CA ASP A 90 -9.73 10.88 7.17
C ASP A 90 -9.27 12.02 6.25
N GLU A 91 -8.04 12.51 6.44
CA GLU A 91 -7.45 13.53 5.56
C GLU A 91 -7.14 12.96 4.18
N HIS A 92 -6.59 11.75 4.11
CA HIS A 92 -6.39 11.03 2.86
C HIS A 92 -7.73 10.87 2.12
N LEU A 93 -8.79 10.51 2.84
CA LEU A 93 -10.11 10.38 2.24
C LEU A 93 -10.64 11.72 1.72
N ALA A 94 -10.41 12.80 2.46
CA ALA A 94 -10.80 14.14 2.06
C ALA A 94 -10.08 14.62 0.78
N VAL A 95 -8.81 14.23 0.59
CA VAL A 95 -8.08 14.50 -0.66
C VAL A 95 -8.75 13.76 -1.83
N VAL A 96 -8.98 12.45 -1.69
CA VAL A 96 -9.62 11.62 -2.73
C VAL A 96 -11.04 12.14 -3.05
N ASP A 97 -11.82 12.45 -2.02
CA ASP A 97 -13.17 12.99 -2.15
C ASP A 97 -13.20 14.33 -2.91
N GLY A 98 -12.11 15.11 -2.83
CA GLY A 98 -11.92 16.37 -3.56
C GLY A 98 -11.75 16.23 -5.07
N PHE A 99 -11.70 15.00 -5.61
CA PHE A 99 -11.70 14.72 -7.05
C PHE A 99 -13.02 14.10 -7.54
N ILE A 100 -13.96 13.80 -6.65
CA ILE A 100 -15.23 13.14 -7.01
C ILE A 100 -16.26 14.19 -7.43
N PRO A 101 -16.71 14.22 -8.71
CA PRO A 101 -17.61 15.27 -9.20
C PRO A 101 -18.91 15.40 -8.40
N ARG A 102 -19.47 14.27 -7.95
CA ARG A 102 -20.68 14.24 -7.13
C ARG A 102 -20.51 14.98 -5.81
N LEU A 103 -19.36 14.83 -5.17
CA LEU A 103 -19.06 15.48 -3.89
C LEU A 103 -18.79 16.97 -4.09
N LEU A 104 -18.14 17.35 -5.20
CA LEU A 104 -17.95 18.75 -5.58
C LEU A 104 -19.29 19.47 -5.81
N ALA A 105 -20.24 18.82 -6.49
CA ALA A 105 -21.59 19.34 -6.67
C ALA A 105 -22.36 19.51 -5.35
N GLN A 106 -21.97 18.80 -4.29
CA GLN A 106 -22.51 18.93 -2.93
C GLN A 106 -21.78 20.00 -2.09
N GLY A 107 -20.92 20.81 -2.72
CA GLY A 107 -20.20 21.90 -2.06
C GLY A 107 -18.90 21.48 -1.37
N ARG A 108 -18.40 20.26 -1.60
CA ARG A 108 -17.03 19.92 -1.18
C ARG A 108 -16.02 20.72 -2.00
N PRO A 109 -14.95 21.24 -1.37
CA PRO A 109 -13.91 21.93 -2.11
C PRO A 109 -13.16 20.94 -3.00
N HIS A 110 -12.78 21.38 -4.20
CA HIS A 110 -11.86 20.63 -5.06
C HIS A 110 -10.52 20.44 -4.36
N ALA A 111 -9.86 19.30 -4.56
CA ALA A 111 -8.57 18.99 -3.95
C ALA A 111 -7.53 20.13 -4.07
N PHE A 112 -7.44 20.80 -5.23
CA PHE A 112 -6.52 21.94 -5.47
C PHE A 112 -6.89 23.24 -4.75
N HIS A 113 -8.09 23.37 -4.21
CA HIS A 113 -8.55 24.56 -3.47
C HIS A 113 -8.86 24.25 -2.01
N GLY A 114 -8.76 22.99 -1.62
CA GLY A 114 -8.98 22.53 -0.27
C GLY A 114 -7.80 22.80 0.67
N PRO A 115 -7.97 22.49 1.97
CA PRO A 115 -6.93 22.67 2.99
C PRO A 115 -5.70 21.78 2.76
N TYR A 116 -5.81 20.73 1.95
CA TYR A 116 -4.75 19.75 1.70
C TYR A 116 -4.05 19.91 0.33
N ARG A 117 -4.26 21.02 -0.39
CA ARG A 117 -3.69 21.25 -1.73
C ARG A 117 -2.17 21.04 -1.81
N ASP A 118 -1.46 21.30 -0.72
CA ASP A 118 0.00 21.21 -0.65
C ASP A 118 0.49 19.83 -0.16
N ARG A 119 -0.43 18.92 0.21
CA ARG A 119 -0.17 17.59 0.79
C ARG A 119 -0.40 16.42 -0.18
N PHE A 120 -0.55 16.72 -1.46
CA PHE A 120 -0.54 15.72 -2.53
C PHE A 120 0.14 16.27 -3.78
N VAL A 121 0.61 15.37 -4.65
CA VAL A 121 1.15 15.68 -5.97
C VAL A 121 0.38 14.85 -6.99
N GLU A 122 -0.21 15.51 -7.98
CA GLU A 122 -0.79 14.85 -9.14
C GLU A 122 0.29 14.67 -10.22
N ILE A 123 0.55 13.43 -10.63
CA ILE A 123 1.66 13.12 -11.54
C ILE A 123 1.45 13.74 -12.92
N ASN A 124 0.19 13.85 -13.37
CA ASN A 124 -0.15 14.47 -14.66
C ASN A 124 0.20 15.97 -14.73
N GLN A 125 0.45 16.64 -13.60
CA GLN A 125 0.87 18.05 -13.56
C GLN A 125 2.38 18.24 -13.68
N LEU A 126 3.15 17.14 -13.61
CA LEU A 126 4.60 17.17 -13.73
C LEU A 126 5.01 17.25 -15.20
N THR A 127 6.19 17.81 -15.49
CA THR A 127 6.81 17.72 -16.82
C THR A 127 7.14 16.26 -17.17
N GLY A 128 7.24 15.92 -18.46
CA GLY A 128 7.47 14.53 -18.88
C GLY A 128 8.73 13.90 -18.27
N GLU A 129 9.81 14.67 -18.13
CA GLU A 129 11.04 14.22 -17.46
C GLU A 129 10.83 13.98 -15.96
N SER A 130 10.08 14.88 -15.30
CA SER A 130 9.74 14.74 -13.88
C SER A 130 8.83 13.55 -13.63
N GLN A 131 7.86 13.28 -14.52
CA GLN A 131 7.03 12.08 -14.47
C GLN A 131 7.90 10.81 -14.57
N ALA A 132 8.84 10.78 -15.51
CA ALA A 132 9.72 9.64 -15.71
C ALA A 132 10.60 9.35 -14.47
N LEU A 133 11.13 10.40 -13.82
CA LEU A 133 11.90 10.27 -12.57
C LEU A 133 11.04 9.75 -11.42
N LEU A 134 9.82 10.28 -11.25
CA LEU A 134 8.92 9.81 -10.21
C LEU A 134 8.51 8.34 -10.42
N SER A 135 8.16 7.96 -11.65
CA SER A 135 7.82 6.57 -11.98
C SER A 135 8.99 5.60 -11.74
N ARG A 136 10.24 6.04 -11.94
CA ARG A 136 11.43 5.25 -11.57
C ARG A 136 11.49 5.01 -10.06
N ALA A 137 11.31 6.07 -9.27
CA ALA A 137 11.30 5.98 -7.82
C ALA A 137 10.17 5.08 -7.29
N GLU A 138 8.96 5.22 -7.83
CA GLU A 138 7.80 4.40 -7.48
C GLU A 138 8.02 2.92 -7.83
N ARG A 139 8.60 2.62 -9.00
CA ARG A 139 8.97 1.24 -9.36
C ARG A 139 10.00 0.65 -8.41
N ALA A 140 11.02 1.41 -8.04
CA ALA A 140 12.01 0.97 -7.05
C ALA A 140 11.35 0.68 -5.70
N ALA A 141 10.47 1.58 -5.23
CA ALA A 141 9.71 1.39 -4.00
C ALA A 141 8.78 0.17 -4.06
N ALA A 142 8.11 -0.07 -5.18
CA ALA A 142 7.27 -1.25 -5.39
C ALA A 142 8.08 -2.55 -5.31
N VAL A 143 9.25 -2.60 -5.96
CA VAL A 143 10.17 -3.75 -5.87
C VAL A 143 10.54 -4.06 -4.42
N ILE A 144 10.88 -3.02 -3.64
CA ILE A 144 11.22 -3.18 -2.22
C ILE A 144 9.99 -3.66 -1.41
N GLY A 145 8.84 -3.03 -1.65
CA GLY A 145 7.57 -3.32 -0.98
C GLY A 145 7.07 -4.75 -1.21
N ASP A 146 7.24 -5.26 -2.43
CA ASP A 146 6.77 -6.58 -2.87
C ASP A 146 7.79 -7.70 -2.63
N SER A 147 8.98 -7.37 -2.13
CA SER A 147 10.06 -8.33 -1.91
C SER A 147 9.73 -9.38 -0.85
N GLN A 148 10.28 -10.58 -1.04
CA GLN A 148 10.13 -11.67 -0.08
C GLN A 148 10.93 -11.39 1.20
N VAL A 149 12.13 -10.81 1.09
CA VAL A 149 12.96 -10.42 2.23
C VAL A 149 12.29 -9.36 3.10
N LYS A 150 11.54 -8.41 2.53
CA LYS A 150 10.69 -7.47 3.31
C LYS A 150 9.60 -8.23 4.06
N ARG A 151 8.83 -9.08 3.36
CA ARG A 151 7.76 -9.89 3.99
C ARG A 151 8.27 -10.81 5.09
N ALA A 152 9.50 -11.30 4.96
CA ALA A 152 10.15 -12.13 5.96
C ALA A 152 10.72 -11.33 7.16
N GLY A 153 10.61 -9.99 7.16
CA GLY A 153 11.12 -9.13 8.22
C GLY A 153 12.66 -9.09 8.29
N LEU A 154 13.34 -9.36 7.17
CA LEU A 154 14.80 -9.41 7.09
C LEU A 154 15.43 -8.06 6.74
N LEU A 155 14.61 -7.08 6.36
CA LEU A 155 15.02 -5.71 6.12
C LEU A 155 14.62 -4.82 7.28
N ASP A 156 15.25 -3.64 7.39
CA ASP A 156 14.89 -2.63 8.39
C ASP A 156 13.46 -2.10 8.15
N ALA A 157 12.56 -2.35 9.10
CA ALA A 157 11.17 -1.92 9.03
C ALA A 157 11.03 -0.40 9.03
N VAL A 158 11.90 0.34 9.75
CA VAL A 158 11.83 1.80 9.80
C VAL A 158 12.22 2.38 8.45
N ALA A 159 13.30 1.88 7.84
CA ALA A 159 13.72 2.30 6.51
C ALA A 159 12.62 2.08 5.45
N ASN A 160 11.90 0.95 5.54
CA ASN A 160 10.94 0.55 4.51
C ASN A 160 9.51 1.08 4.70
N ASP A 161 9.02 1.16 5.93
CA ASP A 161 7.62 1.50 6.20
C ASP A 161 7.44 2.96 6.61
N VAL A 162 8.52 3.66 6.97
CA VAL A 162 8.50 5.08 7.38
C VAL A 162 9.33 5.94 6.43
N VAL A 163 10.62 5.62 6.26
CA VAL A 163 11.54 6.48 5.50
C VAL A 163 11.24 6.43 4.00
N LEU A 164 11.02 5.23 3.43
CA LEU A 164 10.77 5.07 2.00
C LEU A 164 9.53 5.85 1.52
N PRO A 165 8.33 5.76 2.15
CA PRO A 165 7.19 6.62 1.78
C PRO A 165 7.51 8.11 1.87
N GLN A 166 8.26 8.54 2.90
CA GLN A 166 8.67 9.93 3.06
C GLN A 166 9.61 10.38 1.92
N GLN A 167 10.56 9.53 1.52
CA GLN A 167 11.47 9.82 0.40
C GLN A 167 10.72 9.99 -0.92
N ILE A 168 9.75 9.10 -1.22
CA ILE A 168 8.91 9.21 -2.42
C ILE A 168 8.09 10.50 -2.41
N TRP A 169 7.50 10.86 -1.27
CA TRP A 169 6.78 12.12 -1.12
C TRP A 169 7.66 13.34 -1.35
N GLU A 170 8.85 13.41 -0.73
CA GLU A 170 9.76 14.53 -0.92
C GLU A 170 10.28 14.63 -2.36
N ILE A 171 10.53 13.50 -3.03
CA ILE A 171 10.87 13.46 -4.45
C ILE A 171 9.72 14.05 -5.27
N ALA A 172 8.49 13.56 -5.08
CA ALA A 172 7.32 14.06 -5.82
C ALA A 172 7.10 15.56 -5.61
N ARG A 173 7.25 16.05 -4.37
CA ARG A 173 7.10 17.46 -4.01
C ARG A 173 8.17 18.34 -4.68
N LEU A 174 9.42 17.90 -4.69
CA LEU A 174 10.51 18.62 -5.38
C LEU A 174 10.29 18.65 -6.90
N LEU A 175 9.89 17.53 -7.49
CA LEU A 175 9.58 17.43 -8.92
C LEU A 175 8.41 18.35 -9.31
N ARG A 176 7.38 18.47 -8.46
CA ARG A 176 6.29 19.45 -8.66
C ARG A 176 6.83 20.88 -8.67
N MET A 177 7.68 21.23 -7.71
CA MET A 177 8.30 22.56 -7.65
C MET A 177 9.16 22.83 -8.88
N GLN A 178 9.99 21.88 -9.29
CA GLN A 178 10.83 21.98 -10.49
C GLN A 178 9.98 22.15 -11.75
N SER A 179 8.93 21.36 -11.92
CA SER A 179 7.99 21.45 -13.05
C SER A 179 7.34 22.83 -13.13
N HIS A 180 6.93 23.38 -11.98
CA HIS A 180 6.35 24.72 -11.90
C HIS A 180 7.36 25.81 -12.28
N LEU A 181 8.57 25.77 -11.72
CA LEU A 181 9.64 26.72 -12.03
C LEU A 181 10.09 26.65 -13.50
N GLN A 182 10.15 25.44 -14.08
CA GLN A 182 10.41 25.24 -15.51
C GLN A 182 9.35 25.93 -16.36
N TYR A 183 8.07 25.78 -16.01
CA TYR A 183 6.98 26.45 -16.70
C TYR A 183 7.07 27.98 -16.58
N GLU A 184 7.32 28.52 -15.37
CA GLU A 184 7.47 29.96 -15.18
C GLU A 184 8.66 30.53 -15.97
N GLN A 185 9.80 29.84 -15.99
CA GLN A 185 10.96 30.24 -16.79
C GLN A 185 10.68 30.20 -18.29
N HIS A 186 9.97 29.17 -18.77
CA HIS A 186 9.56 29.09 -20.17
C HIS A 186 8.68 30.29 -20.54
N ARG A 187 7.67 30.58 -19.70
CA ARG A 187 6.77 31.73 -19.89
C ARG A 187 7.49 33.07 -19.87
N ALA A 188 8.48 33.25 -18.98
CA ALA A 188 9.28 34.48 -18.92
C ALA A 188 10.12 34.68 -20.20
N ARG A 189 10.52 33.59 -20.87
CA ARG A 189 11.30 33.61 -22.12
C ARG A 189 10.46 33.76 -23.38
N GLU A 190 9.15 33.56 -23.32
CA GLU A 190 8.23 33.81 -24.44
C GLU A 190 8.13 35.32 -24.80
N GLY A 191 8.57 36.22 -23.91
CA GLY A 191 8.65 37.66 -24.13
C GLY A 191 9.95 38.14 -24.79
N VAL A 192 10.17 39.46 -24.82
CA VAL A 192 11.46 40.03 -25.28
C VAL A 192 12.55 39.69 -24.27
N VAL A 193 13.47 38.80 -24.66
CA VAL A 193 14.62 38.44 -23.85
C VAL A 193 15.68 39.53 -23.93
N THR A 194 15.83 40.33 -22.87
CA THR A 194 16.91 41.32 -22.75
C THR A 194 18.17 40.70 -22.15
N ALA A 195 19.31 41.38 -22.28
CA ALA A 195 20.57 40.93 -21.68
C ALA A 195 20.50 40.93 -20.14
N GLU A 196 19.80 41.91 -19.55
CA GLU A 196 19.57 42.02 -18.12
C GLU A 196 18.68 40.88 -17.60
N LEU A 197 17.62 40.53 -18.33
CA LEU A 197 16.78 39.39 -17.99
C LEU A 197 17.56 38.07 -18.08
N SER A 198 18.40 37.91 -19.10
CA SER A 198 19.26 36.73 -19.27
C SER A 198 20.23 36.57 -18.09
N ALA A 199 20.85 37.67 -17.64
CA ALA A 199 21.77 37.66 -16.50
C ALA A 199 21.10 37.22 -15.19
N VAL A 200 19.79 37.44 -15.04
CA VAL A 200 19.01 36.98 -13.88
C VAL A 200 18.56 35.53 -14.02
N LEU A 201 18.17 35.11 -15.23
CA LEU A 201 17.65 33.76 -15.48
C LEU A 201 18.75 32.68 -15.46
N GLU A 202 19.98 33.00 -15.88
CA GLU A 202 21.10 32.05 -15.92
C GLU A 202 21.39 31.40 -14.54
N PRO A 203 21.61 32.16 -13.45
CA PRO A 203 21.78 31.57 -12.12
C PRO A 203 20.58 30.74 -11.64
N GLN A 204 19.36 31.13 -12.01
CA GLN A 204 18.15 30.39 -11.65
C GLN A 204 18.06 29.06 -12.40
N GLN A 205 18.43 29.03 -13.68
CA GLN A 205 18.51 27.78 -14.45
C GLN A 205 19.60 26.86 -13.90
N ALA A 206 20.76 27.40 -13.53
CA ALA A 206 21.81 26.62 -12.89
C ALA A 206 21.40 26.08 -11.50
N ALA A 207 20.61 26.83 -10.73
CA ALA A 207 20.05 26.35 -9.46
C ALA A 207 19.01 25.24 -9.68
N LEU A 208 18.14 25.41 -10.67
CA LEU A 208 17.15 24.41 -11.05
C LEU A 208 17.81 23.11 -11.54
N GLN A 209 18.84 23.20 -12.38
CA GLN A 209 19.58 22.03 -12.86
C GLN A 209 20.21 21.25 -11.69
N ARG A 210 20.88 21.94 -10.76
CA ARG A 210 21.44 21.29 -9.56
C ARG A 210 20.37 20.61 -8.71
N SER A 211 19.18 21.19 -8.64
CA SER A 211 18.02 20.58 -7.95
C SER A 211 17.58 19.29 -8.66
N VAL A 212 17.49 19.30 -9.99
CA VAL A 212 17.18 18.11 -10.80
C VAL A 212 18.24 17.03 -10.59
N ASP A 213 19.52 17.38 -10.68
CA ASP A 213 20.63 16.42 -10.50
C ASP A 213 20.61 15.78 -9.10
N SER A 214 20.29 16.57 -8.06
CA SER A 214 20.13 16.07 -6.69
C SER A 214 18.96 15.09 -6.57
N VAL A 215 17.80 15.39 -7.17
CA VAL A 215 16.66 14.47 -7.17
C VAL A 215 16.97 13.20 -7.94
N THR A 216 17.60 13.31 -9.11
CA THR A 216 18.06 12.15 -9.90
C THR A 216 18.99 11.26 -9.08
N SER A 217 19.96 11.84 -8.37
CA SER A 217 20.88 11.08 -7.50
C SER A 217 20.16 10.32 -6.38
N ARG A 218 19.10 10.90 -5.82
CA ARG A 218 18.24 10.24 -4.81
C ARG A 218 17.47 9.07 -5.43
N VAL A 219 16.90 9.25 -6.62
CA VAL A 219 16.20 8.17 -7.35
C VAL A 219 17.16 7.03 -7.66
N GLU A 220 18.38 7.32 -8.12
CA GLU A 220 19.40 6.29 -8.35
C GLU A 220 19.81 5.55 -7.07
N GLY A 221 19.82 6.25 -5.93
CA GLY A 221 19.98 5.62 -4.62
C GLY A 221 18.87 4.59 -4.32
N LEU A 222 17.61 4.97 -4.57
CA LEU A 222 16.46 4.07 -4.41
C LEU A 222 16.55 2.86 -5.35
N GLU A 223 16.96 3.07 -6.60
CA GLU A 223 17.14 1.99 -7.57
C GLU A 223 18.26 1.03 -7.17
N ARG A 224 19.39 1.55 -6.65
CA ARG A 224 20.46 0.71 -6.09
C ARG A 224 19.98 -0.11 -4.91
N TYR A 225 19.19 0.47 -4.01
CA TYR A 225 18.59 -0.28 -2.91
C TYR A 225 17.64 -1.37 -3.40
N ALA A 226 16.74 -1.04 -4.33
CA ALA A 226 15.83 -2.01 -4.94
C ALA A 226 16.59 -3.17 -5.61
N TYR A 227 17.71 -2.88 -6.28
CA TYR A 227 18.58 -3.90 -6.87
C TYR A 227 19.16 -4.84 -5.80
N ARG A 228 19.69 -4.31 -4.68
CA ARG A 228 20.19 -5.15 -3.57
C ARG A 228 19.11 -6.02 -2.95
N VAL A 229 17.90 -5.49 -2.83
CA VAL A 229 16.74 -6.26 -2.35
C VAL A 229 16.39 -7.41 -3.31
N GLN A 230 16.48 -7.20 -4.63
CA GLN A 230 16.28 -8.27 -5.61
C GLN A 230 17.36 -9.35 -5.54
N GLU A 231 18.63 -8.98 -5.31
CA GLU A 231 19.72 -9.94 -5.09
C GLU A 231 19.46 -10.79 -3.83
N ALA A 232 19.02 -10.16 -2.74
CA ALA A 232 18.66 -10.85 -1.52
C ALA A 232 17.45 -11.79 -1.70
N ASP A 233 16.43 -11.36 -2.46
CA ASP A 233 15.30 -12.23 -2.84
C ASP A 233 15.73 -13.42 -3.70
N ALA A 234 16.67 -13.23 -4.62
CA ALA A 234 17.20 -14.31 -5.44
C ALA A 234 17.96 -15.34 -4.60
N ALA A 235 18.80 -14.87 -3.67
CA ALA A 235 19.52 -15.74 -2.74
C ALA A 235 18.56 -16.50 -1.81
N LEU A 236 17.52 -15.82 -1.29
CA LEU A 236 16.50 -16.43 -0.45
C LEU A 236 15.72 -17.53 -1.20
N ARG A 237 15.30 -17.27 -2.44
CA ARG A 237 14.65 -18.27 -3.30
C ARG A 237 15.54 -19.47 -3.59
N ALA A 238 16.84 -19.25 -3.83
CA ALA A 238 17.80 -20.33 -4.01
C ALA A 238 17.90 -21.21 -2.75
N ARG A 239 17.94 -20.60 -1.56
CA ARG A 239 17.93 -21.34 -0.28
C ARG A 239 16.66 -22.17 -0.10
N GLU A 240 15.50 -21.61 -0.43
CA GLU A 240 14.24 -22.33 -0.35
C GLU A 240 14.18 -23.52 -1.32
N ALA A 241 14.74 -23.38 -2.52
CA ALA A 241 14.83 -24.49 -3.47
C ALA A 241 15.71 -25.64 -2.93
N LEU A 242 16.81 -25.31 -2.23
CA LEU A 242 17.70 -26.31 -1.64
C LEU A 242 17.18 -26.95 -0.36
N ARG A 243 16.13 -26.43 0.30
CA ARG A 243 15.52 -27.12 1.46
C ARG A 243 14.97 -28.50 1.12
N ASN A 244 14.71 -28.79 -0.16
CA ASN A 244 14.36 -30.14 -0.61
C ASN A 244 15.57 -31.09 -0.71
N ASN A 245 16.80 -30.63 -0.44
CA ASN A 245 18.01 -31.43 -0.49
C ASN A 245 18.12 -32.47 0.63
N ASP A 246 17.31 -32.38 1.68
CA ASP A 246 17.31 -33.38 2.77
C ASP A 246 17.09 -34.81 2.25
N LYS A 247 16.31 -34.96 1.18
CA LYS A 247 16.08 -36.25 0.52
C LYS A 247 17.32 -36.76 -0.22
N TYR A 248 18.10 -35.86 -0.80
CA TYR A 248 19.35 -36.19 -1.48
C TYR A 248 20.46 -36.46 -0.47
N LEU A 249 20.56 -35.70 0.62
CA LEU A 249 21.45 -35.99 1.74
C LEU A 249 21.14 -37.37 2.35
N ALA A 250 19.86 -37.68 2.56
CA ALA A 250 19.44 -39.00 3.02
C ALA A 250 19.83 -40.09 2.01
N LEU A 251 19.59 -39.90 0.71
CA LEU A 251 19.97 -40.85 -0.33
C LEU A 251 21.49 -41.11 -0.37
N LEU A 252 22.29 -40.05 -0.31
CA LEU A 252 23.76 -40.14 -0.29
C LEU A 252 24.26 -40.86 0.96
N ALA A 253 23.64 -40.59 2.11
CA ALA A 253 23.95 -41.31 3.35
C ALA A 253 23.59 -42.81 3.27
N HIS A 254 22.53 -43.20 2.55
CA HIS A 254 22.17 -44.61 2.36
C HIS A 254 23.03 -45.34 1.31
N THR A 255 23.79 -44.60 0.51
CA THR A 255 24.67 -45.15 -0.54
C THR A 255 26.15 -45.15 -0.15
N ASP A 256 26.47 -44.76 1.11
CA ASP A 256 27.82 -44.57 1.64
C ASP A 256 28.69 -43.60 0.79
N ASP A 257 28.06 -42.71 0.02
CA ASP A 257 28.74 -41.69 -0.78
C ASP A 257 29.16 -40.48 0.07
N THR A 258 30.27 -40.65 0.78
CA THR A 258 30.84 -39.62 1.67
C THR A 258 31.34 -38.37 0.93
N GLU A 259 31.76 -38.50 -0.34
CA GLU A 259 32.25 -37.39 -1.15
C GLU A 259 31.07 -36.52 -1.62
N GLY A 260 30.01 -37.15 -2.15
CA GLY A 260 28.78 -36.46 -2.53
C GLY A 260 28.11 -35.75 -1.34
N LEU A 261 28.13 -36.37 -0.15
CA LEU A 261 27.64 -35.76 1.08
C LEU A 261 28.43 -34.48 1.43
N ALA A 262 29.77 -34.57 1.45
CA ALA A 262 30.64 -33.43 1.76
C ALA A 262 30.47 -32.28 0.76
N GLN A 263 30.33 -32.59 -0.53
CA GLN A 263 30.10 -31.59 -1.57
C GLN A 263 28.75 -30.88 -1.39
N LEU A 264 27.67 -31.63 -1.15
CA LEU A 264 26.33 -31.06 -0.99
C LEU A 264 26.23 -30.19 0.28
N THR A 265 26.84 -30.62 1.39
CA THR A 265 26.94 -29.81 2.61
C THR A 265 27.76 -28.54 2.38
N SER A 266 28.91 -28.63 1.69
CA SER A 266 29.74 -27.46 1.37
C SER A 266 28.98 -26.44 0.50
N GLN A 267 28.20 -26.90 -0.47
CA GLN A 267 27.36 -26.02 -1.30
C GLN A 267 26.26 -25.33 -0.48
N ALA A 268 25.65 -26.04 0.47
CA ALA A 268 24.68 -25.45 1.39
C ALA A 268 25.31 -24.34 2.25
N ASP A 269 26.51 -24.57 2.80
CA ASP A 269 27.23 -23.56 3.59
C ASP A 269 27.58 -22.30 2.79
N VAL A 270 28.03 -22.48 1.54
CA VAL A 270 28.32 -21.36 0.63
C VAL A 270 27.05 -20.55 0.34
N LEU A 271 25.92 -21.24 0.14
CA LEU A 271 24.65 -20.58 -0.10
C LEU A 271 24.18 -19.78 1.12
N GLU A 272 24.24 -20.35 2.33
CA GLU A 272 23.83 -19.62 3.55
C GLU A 272 24.66 -18.34 3.76
N ARG A 273 25.97 -18.39 3.50
CA ARG A 273 26.83 -17.19 3.54
C ARG A 273 26.43 -16.17 2.47
N THR A 274 26.06 -16.62 1.28
CA THR A 274 25.60 -15.75 0.19
C THR A 274 24.30 -15.06 0.56
N VAL A 275 23.34 -15.79 1.15
CA VAL A 275 22.09 -15.22 1.66
C VAL A 275 22.38 -14.17 2.72
N ALA A 276 23.20 -14.49 3.72
CA ALA A 276 23.56 -13.55 4.79
C ALA A 276 24.19 -12.27 4.25
N SER A 277 25.17 -12.38 3.33
CA SER A 277 25.84 -11.22 2.69
C SER A 277 24.84 -10.37 1.91
N SER A 278 23.99 -10.99 1.08
CA SER A 278 23.03 -10.26 0.24
C SER A 278 21.99 -9.48 1.07
N ILE A 279 21.51 -10.06 2.18
CA ILE A 279 20.60 -9.36 3.10
C ILE A 279 21.32 -8.20 3.78
N GLN A 280 22.56 -8.40 4.24
CA GLN A 280 23.34 -7.34 4.86
C GLN A 280 23.57 -6.17 3.89
N GLU A 281 23.97 -6.45 2.65
CA GLU A 281 24.14 -5.43 1.61
C GLU A 281 22.83 -4.66 1.33
N ALA A 282 21.69 -5.35 1.35
CA ALA A 282 20.38 -4.71 1.22
C ALA A 282 20.06 -3.81 2.42
N VAL A 283 20.31 -4.27 3.64
CA VAL A 283 20.10 -3.46 4.86
C VAL A 283 20.97 -2.21 4.86
N GLU A 284 22.26 -2.35 4.54
CA GLU A 284 23.20 -1.23 4.45
C GLU A 284 22.75 -0.21 3.38
N ALA A 285 22.32 -0.68 2.21
CA ALA A 285 21.77 0.19 1.18
C ALA A 285 20.52 0.95 1.65
N GLY A 286 19.62 0.29 2.39
CA GLY A 286 18.45 0.94 3.01
C GLY A 286 18.82 2.01 4.04
N GLN A 287 19.86 1.78 4.82
CA GLN A 287 20.36 2.75 5.81
C GLN A 287 20.97 3.99 5.15
N THR A 288 21.67 3.83 4.02
CA THR A 288 22.22 4.98 3.28
C THR A 288 21.14 5.92 2.72
N LEU A 289 19.91 5.44 2.51
CA LEU A 289 18.77 6.28 2.10
C LEU A 289 18.19 7.13 3.23
N SER A 290 18.52 6.79 4.48
CA SER A 290 18.02 7.46 5.68
C SER A 290 18.93 8.60 6.15
N LEU A 291 20.14 8.71 5.56
CA LEU A 291 21.13 9.76 5.80
C LEU A 291 21.01 10.89 4.77
#